data_AF-A0A2W0A000-F1
#
_entry.id   AF-A0A2W0A000-F1
#
_cell.length_a   1.000
_cell.length_b   1.000
_cell.length_c   1.000
_cell.angle_alpha   90.00
_cell.angle_beta   90.00
_cell.angle_gamma   90.00
#
_symmetry.space_group_name_H-M   'P 1'
#
loop_
_entity.id
_entity.type
_entity.pdbx_description
1 polymer ?
#
loop_
_entity_poly.entity_id
_entity_poly.type
_entity_poly.pdbx_seq_one_letter_code
_entity_poly.pdbx_strand_id
1 'polypeptide(L)'
;NDATRAEEFARRIGKRAKSTPKGEWVLGGDWDETKWTPAQPPTKELIDPLTPDTPVFVSRYDGHMALANSLALGMAGVTAKTPDPPGGTIVRDAQGNPTGALKDAAMDYVYKIVPPLSHEQRLHAVKRALAHAASLGVTSVQDMNPDYADIAVYSELLQSGELTTRIYAAPLITQVDD
;
A
#
# COMPACT_ATOMS: atom_id res chain seq x y z
N ASN A 1 -13.32 3.27 4.33
CA ASN A 1 -12.76 3.58 5.68
C ASN A 1 -13.74 3.30 6.82
N ASP A 2 -13.36 2.43 7.77
CA ASP A 2 -14.16 2.08 8.97
C ASP A 2 -13.48 2.40 10.32
N ALA A 3 -12.28 2.98 10.33
CA ALA A 3 -11.65 3.47 11.56
C ALA A 3 -12.02 4.94 11.81
N THR A 4 -12.88 5.18 12.81
CA THR A 4 -13.38 6.52 13.15
C THR A 4 -12.55 7.26 14.21
N ARG A 5 -11.42 6.69 14.64
CA ARG A 5 -10.48 7.32 15.58
C ARG A 5 -9.07 6.77 15.42
N ALA A 6 -8.08 7.58 15.79
CA ALA A 6 -6.66 7.28 15.64
C ALA A 6 -6.24 5.97 16.35
N GLU A 7 -6.77 5.70 17.54
CA GLU A 7 -6.42 4.50 18.32
C GLU A 7 -6.92 3.23 17.64
N GLU A 8 -8.10 3.28 17.01
CA GLU A 8 -8.66 2.13 16.30
C GLU A 8 -7.87 1.85 15.02
N PHE A 9 -7.47 2.90 14.31
CA PHE A 9 -6.54 2.81 13.19
C PHE A 9 -5.22 2.14 13.60
N ALA A 10 -4.59 2.63 14.68
CA ALA A 10 -3.36 2.07 15.23
C ALA A 10 -3.51 0.59 15.62
N ARG A 11 -4.59 0.26 16.35
CA ARG A 11 -4.88 -1.10 16.80
C ARG A 11 -5.04 -2.08 15.64
N ARG A 12 -5.67 -1.66 14.54
CA ARG A 12 -5.84 -2.48 13.33
C ARG A 12 -4.51 -2.73 12.63
N ILE A 13 -3.67 -1.71 12.50
CA ILE A 13 -2.32 -1.84 11.97
C ILE A 13 -1.50 -2.81 12.83
N GLY A 14 -1.52 -2.63 14.15
CA GLY A 14 -0.84 -3.53 15.09
C GLY A 14 -1.34 -4.96 15.00
N LYS A 15 -2.66 -5.17 14.85
CA LYS A 15 -3.22 -6.52 14.63
C LYS A 15 -2.72 -7.13 13.31
N ARG A 16 -2.67 -6.34 12.23
CA ARG A 16 -2.17 -6.80 10.93
C ARG A 16 -0.70 -7.16 11.03
N ALA A 17 0.13 -6.28 11.58
CA ALA A 17 1.57 -6.48 11.76
C ALA A 17 1.89 -7.78 12.52
N LYS A 18 1.14 -8.11 13.58
CA LYS A 18 1.30 -9.38 14.33
C LYS A 18 1.07 -10.64 13.49
N SER A 19 0.27 -10.54 12.42
CA SER A 19 -0.02 -11.63 11.49
C SER A 19 0.79 -11.56 10.19
N THR A 20 1.60 -10.52 10.02
CA THR A 20 2.45 -10.32 8.85
C THR A 20 3.73 -11.15 9.02
N PRO A 21 4.08 -12.01 8.05
CA PRO A 21 5.34 -12.74 8.07
C PRO A 21 6.56 -11.81 8.19
N LYS A 22 7.63 -12.31 8.81
CA LYS A 22 8.89 -11.54 8.92
C LYS A 22 9.42 -11.18 7.53
N GLY A 23 9.80 -9.92 7.35
CA GLY A 23 10.29 -9.39 6.07
C GLY A 23 9.18 -8.90 5.13
N GLU A 24 7.92 -9.17 5.42
CA GLU A 24 6.80 -8.61 4.67
C GLU A 24 6.33 -7.26 5.23
N TRP A 25 5.62 -6.51 4.39
CA TRP A 25 5.14 -5.17 4.70
C TRP A 25 3.65 -5.16 5.06
N VAL A 26 3.25 -4.22 5.92
CA VAL A 26 1.85 -3.81 6.02
C VAL A 26 1.63 -2.67 5.04
N LEU A 27 0.98 -3.00 3.93
CA LEU A 27 0.66 -2.09 2.83
C LEU A 27 -0.85 -1.90 2.67
N GLY A 28 -1.22 -1.03 1.73
CA GLY A 28 -2.60 -0.69 1.43
C GLY A 28 -3.16 0.28 2.46
N GLY A 29 -4.45 0.25 2.71
CA GLY A 29 -5.11 1.22 3.56
C GLY A 29 -6.16 2.00 2.80
N ASP A 30 -7.00 2.64 3.58
CA ASP A 30 -8.12 3.45 3.11
C ASP A 30 -8.54 4.31 4.32
N TRP A 31 -7.56 4.92 5.00
CA TRP A 31 -7.80 5.70 6.21
C TRP A 31 -8.15 7.15 5.85
N ASP A 32 -8.89 7.80 6.74
CA ASP A 32 -9.42 9.15 6.58
C ASP A 32 -9.48 9.77 7.98
N GLU A 33 -8.48 10.58 8.28
CA GLU A 33 -8.33 11.29 9.53
C GLU A 33 -9.37 12.39 9.73
N THR A 34 -10.06 12.83 8.66
CA THR A 34 -11.13 13.83 8.78
C THR A 34 -12.33 13.31 9.58
N LYS A 35 -12.44 11.98 9.72
CA LYS A 35 -13.43 11.31 10.55
C LYS A 35 -13.02 11.17 12.02
N TRP A 36 -11.80 11.57 12.38
CA TRP A 36 -11.27 11.43 13.73
C TRP A 36 -11.54 12.70 14.57
N THR A 37 -11.38 12.59 15.88
CA THR A 37 -11.48 13.72 16.80
C THR A 37 -10.28 13.71 17.74
N PRO A 38 -9.30 14.63 17.59
CA PRO A 38 -9.23 15.67 16.57
C PRO A 38 -8.96 15.12 15.16
N ALA A 39 -9.39 15.86 14.13
CA ALA A 39 -9.14 15.53 12.73
C ALA A 39 -7.71 15.94 12.35
N GLN A 40 -6.73 15.12 12.70
CA GLN A 40 -5.31 15.37 12.46
C GLN A 40 -4.64 14.17 11.78
N PRO A 41 -3.74 14.40 10.82
CA PRO A 41 -2.95 13.34 10.23
C PRO A 41 -2.22 12.52 11.30
N PRO A 42 -2.21 11.18 11.20
CA PRO A 42 -1.46 10.35 12.12
C PRO A 42 0.03 10.58 11.94
N THR A 43 0.79 10.37 13.01
CA THR A 43 2.25 10.33 12.97
C THR A 43 2.74 8.91 13.29
N LYS A 44 3.99 8.60 12.94
CA LYS A 44 4.62 7.29 13.13
C LYS A 44 4.59 6.83 14.59
N GLU A 45 4.65 7.77 15.54
CA GLU A 45 4.59 7.48 16.98
C GLU A 45 3.30 6.77 17.38
N LEU A 46 2.21 6.94 16.61
CA LEU A 46 0.94 6.25 16.85
C LEU A 46 1.04 4.74 16.59
N ILE A 47 1.89 4.30 15.66
CA ILE A 47 1.96 2.91 15.20
C ILE A 47 3.29 2.22 15.54
N ASP A 48 4.38 2.98 15.75
CA ASP A 48 5.71 2.46 16.07
C ASP A 48 5.69 1.44 17.23
N PRO A 49 5.02 1.70 18.38
CA PRO A 49 4.97 0.73 19.48
C PRO A 49 4.29 -0.60 19.14
N LEU A 50 3.43 -0.60 18.10
CA LEU A 50 2.65 -1.75 17.67
C LEU A 50 3.30 -2.51 16.51
N THR A 51 4.29 -1.92 15.86
CA THR A 51 4.95 -2.45 14.65
C THR A 51 6.48 -2.35 14.70
N PRO A 52 7.15 -2.78 15.79
CA PRO A 52 8.58 -2.55 15.95
C PRO A 52 9.45 -3.23 14.88
N ASP A 53 9.02 -4.40 14.41
CA ASP A 53 9.79 -5.26 13.50
C ASP A 53 9.11 -5.46 12.13
N THR A 54 8.04 -4.70 11.85
CA THR A 54 7.25 -4.84 10.61
C THR A 54 7.18 -3.49 9.91
N PRO A 55 7.72 -3.33 8.70
CA PRO A 55 7.62 -2.08 7.99
C PRO A 55 6.15 -1.82 7.60
N VAL A 56 5.68 -0.61 7.87
CA VAL A 56 4.32 -0.17 7.59
C VAL A 56 4.38 1.00 6.62
N PHE A 57 3.62 0.93 5.54
CA PHE A 57 3.37 2.06 4.66
C PHE A 57 1.93 2.00 4.15
N VAL A 58 1.05 2.79 4.77
CA VAL A 58 -0.39 2.69 4.54
C VAL A 58 -0.99 3.96 3.95
N SER A 59 -1.69 3.83 2.82
CA SER A 59 -2.25 4.95 2.06
C SER A 59 -3.57 5.46 2.64
N ARG A 60 -3.74 6.79 2.57
CA ARG A 60 -4.99 7.50 2.81
C ARG A 60 -5.98 7.19 1.68
N TYR A 61 -7.27 7.35 1.96
CA TYR A 61 -8.36 7.02 1.03
C TYR A 61 -8.28 7.71 -0.34
N ASP A 62 -7.67 8.89 -0.42
CA ASP A 62 -7.55 9.67 -1.65
C ASP A 62 -6.29 9.35 -2.46
N GLY A 63 -5.40 8.50 -1.93
CA GLY A 63 -4.15 8.13 -2.57
C GLY A 63 -3.06 9.21 -2.56
N HIS A 64 -3.30 10.38 -1.97
CA HIS A 64 -2.37 11.53 -1.98
C HIS A 64 -1.54 11.67 -0.70
N MET A 65 -1.71 10.74 0.25
CA MET A 65 -0.92 10.66 1.46
C MET A 65 -0.75 9.22 1.89
N ALA A 66 0.37 8.90 2.52
CA ALA A 66 0.57 7.64 3.23
C ALA A 66 1.31 7.85 4.55
N LEU A 67 1.07 6.96 5.51
CA LEU A 67 1.78 6.90 6.79
C LEU A 67 2.82 5.79 6.75
N ALA A 68 4.09 6.16 6.90
CA ALA A 68 5.21 5.27 7.13
C ALA A 68 5.58 5.21 8.62
N ASN A 69 5.87 4.03 9.14
CA ASN A 69 6.46 3.89 10.48
C ASN A 69 7.97 4.20 10.47
N SER A 70 8.59 4.30 11.65
CA SER A 70 10.03 4.60 11.78
C SER A 70 10.91 3.59 11.06
N LEU A 71 10.53 2.31 11.05
CA LEU A 71 11.27 1.26 10.35
C LEU A 71 11.25 1.48 8.83
N ALA A 72 10.08 1.74 8.24
CA ALA A 72 9.94 2.01 6.81
C ALA A 72 10.69 3.28 6.37
N LEU A 73 10.61 4.36 7.16
CA LEU A 73 11.38 5.59 6.91
C LEU A 73 12.89 5.34 6.95
N GLY A 74 13.37 4.56 7.93
CA GLY A 74 14.77 4.19 8.07
C GLY A 74 15.27 3.36 6.88
N MET A 75 14.48 2.37 6.44
CA MET A 75 14.79 1.58 5.23
C MET A 75 14.84 2.45 3.97
N ALA A 76 13.97 3.46 3.87
CA ALA A 76 13.91 4.39 2.74
C ALA A 76 14.99 5.50 2.81
N GLY A 77 15.77 5.58 3.89
CA GLY A 77 16.76 6.64 4.10
C GLY A 77 16.14 8.04 4.26
N VAL A 78 14.86 8.13 4.65
CA VAL A 78 14.18 9.41 4.88
C VAL A 78 14.56 9.95 6.26
N THR A 79 15.19 11.12 6.28
CA THR A 79 15.69 11.79 7.48
C THR A 79 15.25 13.26 7.53
N ALA A 80 15.56 13.96 8.62
CA ALA A 80 15.36 15.40 8.72
C ALA A 80 16.08 16.21 7.61
N LYS A 81 17.15 15.64 7.02
CA LYS A 81 17.93 16.27 5.94
C LYS A 81 17.45 15.91 4.54
N THR A 82 16.56 14.92 4.40
CA THR A 82 16.00 14.55 3.10
C THR A 82 15.15 15.72 2.61
N PRO A 83 15.40 16.28 1.41
CA PRO A 83 14.58 17.36 0.88
C PRO A 83 13.21 16.85 0.45
N ASP A 84 12.24 17.76 0.33
CA ASP A 84 10.98 17.44 -0.34
C ASP A 84 11.24 17.32 -1.86
N PRO A 85 10.66 16.32 -2.55
CA PRO A 85 10.81 16.19 -4.00
C PRO A 85 9.86 17.15 -4.72
N PRO A 86 10.12 17.50 -6.00
CA PRO A 86 9.15 18.24 -6.80
C PRO A 86 7.79 17.54 -6.81
N GLY A 87 6.73 18.28 -6.46
CA GLY A 87 5.37 17.75 -6.40
C GLY A 87 5.09 16.81 -5.22
N GLY A 88 5.91 16.84 -4.16
CA GLY A 88 5.68 16.04 -2.95
C GLY A 88 6.10 16.77 -1.68
N THR A 89 5.69 16.24 -0.52
CA THR A 89 6.05 16.83 0.78
C THR A 89 6.25 15.74 1.83
N ILE A 90 7.37 15.80 2.55
CA ILE A 90 7.57 15.02 3.78
C ILE A 90 7.03 15.89 4.93
N VAL A 91 5.99 15.44 5.63
CA VAL A 91 5.43 16.21 6.75
C VAL A 91 6.39 16.12 7.93
N ARG A 92 6.81 17.28 8.47
CA ARG A 92 7.77 17.38 9.57
C ARG A 92 7.13 17.94 10.84
N ASP A 93 7.64 17.53 11.98
CA ASP A 93 7.33 18.12 13.28
C ASP A 93 8.00 19.49 13.46
N ALA A 94 7.78 20.12 14.61
CA ALA A 94 8.37 21.42 14.94
C ALA A 94 9.91 21.40 15.05
N GLN A 95 10.52 20.22 15.19
CA GLN A 95 11.96 20.01 15.26
C GLN A 95 12.56 19.65 13.90
N GLY A 96 11.74 19.55 12.85
CA GLY A 96 12.16 19.19 11.50
C GLY A 96 12.30 17.69 11.26
N ASN A 97 11.84 16.83 12.18
CA ASN A 97 11.88 15.38 11.96
C ASN A 97 10.69 14.92 11.12
N PRO A 98 10.86 13.96 10.20
CA PRO A 98 9.76 13.35 9.47
C PRO A 98 8.74 12.72 10.44
N THR A 99 7.48 13.08 10.30
CA THR A 99 6.37 12.53 11.11
C THR A 99 5.93 11.15 10.65
N GLY A 100 6.38 10.69 9.47
CA GLY A 100 5.87 9.49 8.81
C GLY A 100 4.78 9.75 7.78
N ALA A 101 4.11 10.91 7.82
CA ALA A 101 3.19 11.29 6.76
C ALA A 101 3.95 11.82 5.53
N LEU A 102 3.77 11.16 4.38
CA LEU A 102 4.35 11.51 3.09
C LEU A 102 3.22 11.85 2.11
N LYS A 103 3.36 12.93 1.36
CA LYS A 103 2.36 13.40 0.38
C LYS A 103 2.89 13.32 -1.04
N ASP A 104 2.03 12.90 -1.96
CA ASP A 104 2.26 12.87 -3.40
C ASP A 104 3.64 12.28 -3.75
N ALA A 105 4.48 12.99 -4.51
CA ALA A 105 5.79 12.48 -4.95
C ALA A 105 6.76 12.10 -3.82
N ALA A 106 6.51 12.52 -2.57
CA ALA A 106 7.33 12.07 -1.43
C ALA A 106 7.05 10.61 -1.05
N MET A 107 5.88 10.07 -1.40
CA MET A 107 5.53 8.67 -1.18
C MET A 107 6.47 7.73 -1.93
N ASP A 108 7.04 8.18 -3.06
CA ASP A 108 7.97 7.41 -3.89
C ASP A 108 9.26 7.03 -3.17
N TYR A 109 9.69 7.78 -2.14
CA TYR A 109 10.84 7.39 -1.34
C TYR A 109 10.64 6.03 -0.68
N VAL A 110 9.41 5.73 -0.24
CA VAL A 110 9.08 4.46 0.39
C VAL A 110 8.62 3.44 -0.66
N TYR A 111 7.79 3.80 -1.64
CA TYR A 111 7.34 2.83 -2.65
C TYR A 111 8.49 2.13 -3.39
N LYS A 112 9.58 2.85 -3.69
CA LYS A 112 10.74 2.29 -4.41
C LYS A 112 11.47 1.18 -3.67
N ILE A 113 11.34 1.11 -2.34
CA ILE A 113 11.99 0.08 -1.53
C ILE A 113 11.04 -1.05 -1.11
N VAL A 114 9.74 -0.92 -1.41
CA VAL A 114 8.78 -2.00 -1.18
C VAL A 114 9.12 -3.13 -2.16
N PRO A 115 9.39 -4.36 -1.67
CA PRO A 115 9.68 -5.47 -2.57
C PRO A 115 8.50 -5.75 -3.50
N PRO A 116 8.75 -6.09 -4.78
CA PRO A 116 7.69 -6.55 -5.65
C PRO A 116 7.05 -7.83 -5.07
N LEU A 117 5.77 -8.04 -5.34
CA LEU A 117 5.09 -9.27 -4.94
C LEU A 117 5.79 -10.49 -5.55
N SER A 118 6.01 -11.51 -4.72
CA SER A 118 6.40 -12.82 -5.23
C SER A 118 5.30 -13.39 -6.13
N HIS A 119 5.66 -14.34 -6.99
CA HIS A 119 4.68 -15.03 -7.82
C HIS A 119 3.55 -15.67 -6.97
N GLU A 120 3.88 -16.32 -5.85
CA GLU A 120 2.90 -16.93 -4.95
C GLU A 120 1.96 -15.90 -4.30
N GLN A 121 2.50 -14.74 -3.87
CA GLN A 121 1.69 -13.65 -3.31
C GLN A 121 0.75 -13.07 -4.36
N ARG A 122 1.21 -12.91 -5.60
CA ARG A 122 0.41 -12.43 -6.73
C ARG A 122 -0.69 -13.43 -7.08
N LEU A 123 -0.36 -14.71 -7.23
CA LEU A 123 -1.32 -15.80 -7.44
C LEU A 123 -2.38 -15.83 -6.34
N HIS A 124 -1.97 -15.71 -5.07
CA HIS A 124 -2.89 -15.63 -3.94
C HIS A 124 -3.83 -14.42 -4.03
N ALA A 125 -3.29 -13.23 -4.34
CA ALA A 125 -4.06 -12.00 -4.48
C ALA A 125 -5.10 -12.13 -5.60
N VAL A 126 -4.70 -12.62 -6.77
CA VAL A 126 -5.60 -12.83 -7.91
C VAL A 126 -6.69 -13.86 -7.59
N LYS A 127 -6.35 -15.00 -6.98
CA LYS A 127 -7.36 -15.99 -6.56
C LYS A 127 -8.40 -15.41 -5.61
N ARG A 128 -7.98 -14.54 -4.67
CA ARG A 128 -8.94 -13.84 -3.79
C ARG A 128 -9.81 -12.84 -4.54
N ALA A 129 -9.25 -12.09 -5.49
CA ALA A 129 -10.01 -11.16 -6.33
C ALA A 129 -11.05 -11.91 -7.17
N LEU A 130 -10.69 -13.04 -7.78
CA LEU A 130 -11.59 -13.91 -8.53
C LEU A 130 -12.72 -14.47 -7.66
N ALA A 131 -12.40 -14.95 -6.45
CA ALA A 131 -13.42 -15.41 -5.51
C ALA A 131 -14.38 -14.29 -5.09
N HIS A 132 -13.86 -13.08 -4.89
CA HIS A 132 -14.69 -11.92 -4.57
C HIS A 132 -15.59 -11.51 -5.74
N ALA A 133 -15.05 -11.44 -6.97
CA ALA A 133 -15.80 -11.17 -8.18
C ALA A 133 -16.94 -12.19 -8.35
N ALA A 134 -16.64 -13.49 -8.20
CA ALA A 134 -17.64 -14.55 -8.25
C ALA A 134 -18.73 -14.40 -7.17
N SER A 135 -18.36 -14.01 -5.95
CA SER A 135 -19.32 -13.77 -4.85
C SER A 135 -20.32 -12.65 -5.15
N LEU A 136 -19.98 -11.75 -6.07
CA LEU A 136 -20.82 -10.64 -6.52
C LEU A 136 -21.47 -10.90 -7.89
N GLY A 137 -21.30 -12.09 -8.47
CA GLY A 137 -21.81 -12.43 -9.81
C GLY A 137 -21.07 -11.73 -10.96
N VAL A 138 -19.90 -11.16 -10.71
CA VAL A 138 -19.08 -10.51 -11.74
C VAL A 138 -18.40 -11.59 -12.59
N THR A 139 -18.69 -11.59 -13.90
CA THR A 139 -18.17 -12.61 -14.83
C THR A 139 -17.11 -12.08 -15.80
N SER A 140 -16.91 -10.76 -15.85
CA SER A 140 -15.85 -10.12 -16.64
C SER A 140 -15.39 -8.81 -16.02
N VAL A 141 -14.11 -8.50 -16.17
CA VAL A 141 -13.48 -7.25 -15.74
C VAL A 141 -12.58 -6.68 -16.84
N GLN A 142 -12.47 -5.36 -16.85
CA GLN A 142 -11.44 -4.62 -17.56
C GLN A 142 -10.38 -4.27 -16.52
N ASP A 143 -9.20 -4.87 -16.63
CA ASP A 143 -8.09 -4.65 -15.71
C ASP A 143 -7.12 -3.62 -16.29
N MET A 144 -7.11 -2.44 -15.69
CA MET A 144 -6.38 -1.27 -16.20
C MET A 144 -5.01 -1.19 -15.52
N ASN A 145 -3.95 -1.12 -16.34
CA ASN A 145 -2.56 -1.08 -15.92
C ASN A 145 -2.07 -2.28 -15.06
N PRO A 146 -2.41 -3.55 -15.39
CA PRO A 146 -1.77 -4.68 -14.73
C PRO A 146 -0.28 -4.74 -15.04
N ASP A 147 0.52 -5.27 -14.11
CA ASP A 147 1.89 -5.66 -14.43
C ASP A 147 1.87 -6.84 -15.40
N TYR A 148 2.91 -7.00 -16.21
CA TYR A 148 3.07 -8.22 -17.02
C TYR A 148 3.11 -9.51 -16.16
N ALA A 149 3.56 -9.41 -14.91
CA ALA A 149 3.52 -10.50 -13.96
C ALA A 149 2.08 -10.88 -13.52
N ASP A 150 1.13 -9.93 -13.49
CA ASP A 150 -0.29 -10.24 -13.27
C ASP A 150 -0.86 -11.00 -14.47
N ILE A 151 -0.55 -10.54 -15.69
CA ILE A 151 -0.98 -11.19 -16.93
C ILE A 151 -0.46 -12.64 -17.00
N ALA A 152 0.77 -12.89 -16.55
CA ALA A 152 1.32 -14.24 -16.45
C ALA A 152 0.50 -15.13 -15.49
N VAL A 153 0.10 -14.61 -14.33
CA VAL A 153 -0.78 -15.31 -13.38
C VAL A 153 -2.16 -15.57 -13.98
N TYR A 154 -2.73 -14.62 -14.73
CA TYR A 154 -4.00 -14.82 -15.44
C TYR A 154 -3.92 -15.96 -16.45
N SER A 155 -2.79 -16.04 -17.18
CA SER A 155 -2.53 -17.11 -18.14
C SER A 155 -2.40 -18.47 -17.47
N GLU A 156 -1.69 -18.56 -16.34
CA GLU A 156 -1.56 -19.79 -15.54
C GLU A 156 -2.93 -20.29 -15.08
N LEU A 157 -3.75 -19.41 -14.47
CA LEU A 157 -5.09 -19.76 -14.00
C LEU A 157 -6.03 -20.15 -15.15
N LEU A 158 -5.85 -19.55 -16.33
CA LEU A 158 -6.60 -19.94 -17.52
C LEU A 158 -6.23 -21.35 -17.96
N GLN A 159 -4.92 -21.68 -17.97
CA GLN A 159 -4.42 -22.99 -18.34
C GLN A 159 -4.83 -24.09 -17.34
N SER A 160 -4.90 -23.77 -16.05
CA SER A 160 -5.36 -24.71 -15.02
C SER A 160 -6.89 -24.82 -14.91
N GLY A 161 -7.64 -24.00 -15.65
CA GLY A 161 -9.11 -23.94 -15.59
C GLY A 161 -9.66 -23.27 -14.32
N GLU A 162 -8.81 -22.55 -13.58
CA GLU A 162 -9.15 -21.83 -12.34
C GLU A 162 -9.51 -20.35 -12.57
N LEU A 163 -9.36 -19.82 -13.79
CA LEU A 163 -9.74 -18.44 -14.10
C LEU A 163 -11.27 -18.31 -14.22
N THR A 164 -11.93 -17.92 -13.12
CA THR A 164 -13.39 -17.86 -13.03
C THR A 164 -14.03 -16.58 -13.60
N THR A 165 -13.22 -15.57 -13.94
CA THR A 165 -13.65 -14.27 -14.47
C THR A 165 -12.90 -13.97 -15.76
N ARG A 166 -13.59 -13.51 -16.80
CA ARG A 166 -12.92 -13.07 -18.04
C ARG A 166 -12.18 -11.74 -17.80
N ILE A 167 -10.88 -11.73 -18.03
CA ILE A 167 -10.05 -10.54 -17.82
C ILE A 167 -9.66 -9.94 -19.17
N TYR A 168 -10.00 -8.67 -19.37
CA TYR A 168 -9.51 -7.85 -20.47
C TYR A 168 -8.45 -6.89 -19.90
N ALA A 169 -7.17 -7.20 -20.13
CA ALA A 169 -6.06 -6.42 -19.61
C ALA A 169 -5.69 -5.26 -20.55
N ALA A 170 -5.54 -4.05 -20.02
CA ALA A 170 -4.96 -2.90 -20.71
C ALA A 170 -3.67 -2.48 -19.99
N PRO A 171 -2.52 -3.14 -20.25
CA PRO A 171 -1.25 -2.79 -19.61
C PRO A 171 -0.77 -1.41 -20.06
N LEU A 172 -0.07 -0.71 -19.18
CA LEU A 172 0.57 0.56 -19.52
C LEU A 172 1.75 0.30 -20.46
N ILE A 173 1.80 1.00 -21.58
CA ILE A 173 2.98 1.03 -22.44
C ILE A 173 4.00 1.94 -21.76
N THR A 174 4.99 1.34 -21.10
CA THR A 174 6.05 2.05 -20.37
C THR A 174 7.33 2.25 -21.18
N GLN A 175 7.42 1.63 -22.36
CA GLN A 175 8.46 1.86 -23.35
C GLN A 175 7.76 2.15 -24.68
N VAL A 176 7.87 3.40 -25.13
CA VAL A 176 7.61 3.76 -26.52
C VAL A 176 9.00 3.80 -27.13
N ASP A 177 9.29 2.90 -28.07
CA ASP A 177 10.50 3.03 -28.88
C ASP A 177 10.39 4.38 -29.63
N ASP A 178 11.37 5.27 -29.42
CA ASP A 178 11.56 6.48 -30.22
C ASP A 178 12.08 6.15 -31.63
#